data_AF-A0A363UBS6-F1
#
_entry.id   AF-A0A363UBS6-F1
#
_cell.length_a   1.000
_cell.length_b   1.000
_cell.length_c   1.000
_cell.angle_alpha   90.00
_cell.angle_beta   90.00
_cell.angle_gamma   90.00
#
_symmetry.space_group_name_H-M   'P 1'
#
loop_
_entity.id
_entity.type
_entity.pdbx_description
1 polymer ?
#
loop_
_entity_poly.entity_id
_entity_poly.type
_entity_poly.pdbx_seq_one_letter_code
_entity_poly.pdbx_strand_id
1 'polypeptide(L)'
;MSRFIRNVFLLSIVVVLILSACNLPSRTPATEDPNVVFTQAALTVQAQLTQSVPFNTPTLPPPPATNTAVILPTATVAVATNTPVLSATPICDQAQFVKDVTIPDGTLIAPGTSFKKTWRLRNTGTCTWSGYTLVFDKGEAMSPVIDPIPTVAPGQEVDVSVTFTAPTTNDTYRSYWRIRNPSGVLLPVAGGNEGKSFFVEIQVGVSSSGYDFYTKAPSAAWISGAGNLTFGGPDTDANGFVMYRDGKKLEDGTSPVKILETHPQWVNDGVITGRYPAYTVVSGEHFTARIGFLALSDGTCGTGNAKFQLNYREGGTLKPFKEWTETCDGNMNTIDLDLSSLAGKTVEFVLAVLANGSAGQDWAVWVKPQIAIP
;
A
#
# COMPACT_ATOMS: atom_id res chain seq x y z
N MET A 1 -10.06 67.69 -49.45
CA MET A 1 -10.81 66.99 -48.37
C MET A 1 -10.45 67.63 -47.04
N SER A 2 -11.43 68.18 -46.30
CA SER A 2 -11.21 68.90 -45.04
C SER A 2 -10.48 68.02 -44.02
N ARG A 3 -9.59 68.61 -43.20
CA ARG A 3 -8.86 67.90 -42.11
C ARG A 3 -9.80 67.11 -41.19
N PHE A 4 -11.03 67.58 -41.03
CA PHE A 4 -12.07 66.90 -40.27
C PHE A 4 -12.51 65.57 -40.93
N ILE A 5 -12.72 65.59 -42.24
CA ILE A 5 -13.12 64.39 -43.01
C ILE A 5 -11.98 63.37 -43.02
N ARG A 6 -10.72 63.81 -43.08
CA ARG A 6 -9.55 62.92 -43.02
C ARG A 6 -9.45 62.21 -41.66
N ASN A 7 -9.74 62.91 -40.57
CA ASN A 7 -9.68 62.32 -39.23
C ASN A 7 -10.85 61.37 -38.96
N VAL A 8 -12.06 61.70 -39.44
CA VAL A 8 -13.21 60.78 -39.36
C VAL A 8 -12.95 59.53 -40.18
N PHE A 9 -12.38 59.67 -41.38
CA PHE A 9 -12.04 58.53 -42.24
C PHE A 9 -10.96 57.62 -41.62
N LEU A 10 -9.94 58.21 -41.00
CA LEU A 10 -8.91 57.46 -40.27
C LEU A 10 -9.50 56.73 -39.03
N LEU A 11 -10.40 57.37 -38.29
CA LEU A 11 -11.05 56.74 -37.13
C LEU A 11 -11.95 55.58 -37.55
N SER A 12 -12.69 55.72 -38.66
CA SER A 12 -13.52 54.63 -39.20
C SER A 12 -12.69 53.44 -39.71
N ILE A 13 -11.50 53.68 -40.28
CA ILE A 13 -10.58 52.59 -40.70
C ILE A 13 -10.06 51.83 -39.49
N VAL A 14 -9.72 52.52 -38.39
CA VAL A 14 -9.23 51.88 -37.16
C VAL A 14 -10.34 51.05 -36.50
N VAL A 15 -11.58 51.55 -36.47
CA VAL A 15 -12.72 50.81 -35.90
C VAL A 15 -13.07 49.57 -36.74
N VAL A 16 -13.00 49.66 -38.07
CA VAL A 16 -13.21 48.49 -38.94
C VAL A 16 -12.10 47.44 -38.76
N LEU A 17 -10.83 47.87 -38.60
CA LEU A 17 -9.71 46.96 -38.34
C LEU A 17 -9.84 46.22 -37.01
N ILE A 18 -10.33 46.88 -35.95
CA ILE A 18 -10.55 46.25 -34.63
C ILE A 18 -11.72 45.26 -34.68
N LEU A 19 -12.78 45.56 -35.44
CA LEU A 19 -13.95 44.65 -35.59
C LEU A 19 -13.64 43.40 -36.44
N SER A 20 -12.66 43.45 -37.34
CA SER A 20 -12.19 42.29 -38.12
C SER A 20 -11.20 41.38 -37.40
N ALA A 21 -10.68 41.76 -36.22
CA ALA A 21 -9.71 40.96 -35.47
C ALA A 21 -10.34 39.82 -34.65
N CYS A 22 -11.67 39.77 -34.52
CA CYS A 22 -12.36 38.77 -33.70
C CYS A 22 -12.81 37.50 -34.44
N ASN A 23 -12.44 37.31 -35.72
CA ASN A 23 -12.92 36.16 -36.51
C ASN A 23 -11.87 35.52 -37.43
N LEU A 24 -10.60 35.56 -37.03
CA LEU A 24 -9.54 34.78 -37.69
C LEU A 24 -9.67 33.31 -37.27
N PRO A 25 -9.83 32.35 -38.20
CA PRO A 25 -9.75 30.93 -37.86
C PRO A 25 -8.34 30.63 -37.36
N SER A 26 -8.23 30.32 -36.07
CA SER A 26 -7.01 29.81 -35.46
C SER A 26 -6.59 28.55 -36.21
N ARG A 27 -5.49 28.64 -36.96
CA ARG A 27 -4.84 27.46 -37.53
C ARG A 27 -4.02 26.78 -36.44
N THR A 28 -4.70 26.26 -35.42
CA THR A 28 -4.12 25.28 -34.50
C THR A 28 -3.82 24.02 -35.31
N PRO A 29 -2.58 23.50 -35.27
CA PRO A 29 -2.37 22.10 -35.64
C PRO A 29 -3.34 21.26 -34.81
N ALA A 30 -3.97 20.27 -35.42
CA ALA A 30 -4.76 19.30 -34.65
C ALA A 30 -3.86 18.74 -33.55
N THR A 31 -4.25 18.96 -32.30
CA THR A 31 -3.64 18.29 -31.16
C THR A 31 -3.90 16.80 -31.37
N GLU A 32 -2.87 16.06 -31.75
CA GLU A 32 -2.90 14.61 -31.66
C GLU A 32 -3.23 14.27 -30.21
N ASP A 33 -4.33 13.53 -30.03
CA ASP A 33 -4.75 13.01 -28.73
C ASP A 33 -3.60 12.21 -28.12
N PRO A 34 -3.08 12.56 -26.93
CA PRO A 34 -2.00 11.81 -26.29
C PRO A 34 -2.36 10.33 -26.08
N ASN A 35 -3.65 9.98 -26.05
CA ASN A 35 -4.09 8.61 -25.83
C ASN A 35 -3.85 7.66 -27.02
N VAL A 36 -3.61 8.16 -28.25
CA VAL A 36 -3.33 7.27 -29.39
C VAL A 36 -1.88 6.78 -29.42
N VAL A 37 -0.94 7.52 -28.80
CA VAL A 37 0.48 7.11 -28.72
C VAL A 37 0.71 6.11 -27.58
N PHE A 38 -0.04 6.20 -26.48
CA PHE A 38 0.03 5.21 -25.39
C PHE A 38 -0.64 3.87 -25.71
N THR A 39 -1.44 3.79 -26.79
CA THR A 39 -2.10 2.54 -27.21
C THR A 39 -1.21 1.70 -28.15
N GLN A 40 -0.31 2.32 -28.93
CA GLN A 40 0.64 1.61 -29.81
C GLN A 40 1.83 1.01 -29.03
N ALA A 41 2.26 1.64 -27.93
CA ALA A 41 3.32 1.11 -27.07
C ALA A 41 2.86 -0.08 -26.19
N ALA A 42 1.57 -0.16 -25.87
CA ALA A 42 1.00 -1.31 -25.14
C ALA A 42 0.83 -2.55 -26.04
N LEU A 43 0.60 -2.37 -27.34
CA LEU A 43 0.44 -3.47 -28.30
C LEU A 43 1.77 -4.16 -28.69
N THR A 44 2.91 -3.47 -28.64
CA THR A 44 4.23 -4.09 -28.86
C THR A 44 4.71 -4.96 -27.69
N VAL A 45 4.27 -4.67 -26.45
CA VAL A 45 4.60 -5.50 -25.27
C VAL A 45 3.78 -6.81 -25.24
N GLN A 46 2.54 -6.82 -25.74
CA GLN A 46 1.75 -8.05 -25.88
C GLN A 46 2.21 -8.96 -27.05
N ALA A 47 2.88 -8.41 -28.07
CA ALA A 47 3.45 -9.19 -29.17
C ALA A 47 4.78 -9.89 -28.83
N GLN A 48 5.53 -9.43 -27.83
CA GLN A 48 6.76 -10.09 -27.36
C GLN A 48 6.53 -11.21 -26.33
N LEU A 49 5.34 -11.27 -25.71
CA LEU A 49 4.97 -12.32 -24.75
C LEU A 49 4.33 -13.57 -25.41
N THR A 50 4.20 -13.61 -26.73
CA THR A 50 3.66 -14.77 -27.49
C THR A 50 4.70 -15.55 -28.30
N GLN A 51 5.99 -15.23 -28.17
CA GLN A 51 7.03 -16.12 -28.70
C GLN A 51 7.26 -17.30 -27.75
N SER A 52 6.59 -18.41 -28.07
CA SER A 52 6.95 -19.73 -27.59
C SER A 52 8.34 -20.09 -28.12
N VAL A 53 9.34 -20.01 -27.24
CA VAL A 53 10.63 -20.68 -27.48
C VAL A 53 10.40 -22.19 -27.31
N PRO A 54 10.69 -23.03 -28.31
CA PRO A 54 10.65 -24.47 -28.11
C PRO A 54 11.77 -24.84 -27.13
N PHE A 55 11.38 -25.28 -25.93
CA PHE A 55 12.29 -25.86 -24.97
C PHE A 55 12.66 -27.26 -25.48
N ASN A 56 13.80 -27.37 -26.16
CA ASN A 56 14.40 -28.66 -26.46
C ASN A 56 14.91 -29.25 -25.14
N THR A 57 14.14 -30.18 -24.58
CA THR A 57 14.58 -31.03 -23.48
C THR A 57 15.82 -31.81 -23.93
N PRO A 58 16.96 -31.73 -23.21
CA PRO A 58 18.07 -32.64 -23.46
C PRO A 58 17.63 -34.06 -23.07
N THR A 59 17.35 -34.89 -24.08
CA THR A 59 17.15 -36.32 -23.93
C THR A 59 18.48 -36.97 -23.55
N LEU A 60 18.57 -37.45 -22.31
CA LEU A 60 19.60 -38.38 -21.88
C LEU A 60 19.53 -39.67 -22.71
N PRO A 61 20.67 -40.25 -23.12
CA PRO A 61 20.70 -41.52 -23.83
C PRO A 61 20.12 -42.64 -22.94
N PRO A 62 19.42 -43.63 -23.53
CA PRO A 62 18.87 -44.74 -22.78
C PRO A 62 20.01 -45.57 -22.15
N PRO A 63 19.84 -46.03 -20.90
CA PRO A 63 20.81 -46.90 -20.26
C PRO A 63 20.90 -48.24 -21.01
N PRO A 64 22.10 -48.87 -21.08
CA PRO A 64 22.26 -50.19 -21.66
C PRO A 64 21.38 -51.22 -20.95
N ALA A 65 20.79 -52.13 -21.71
CA ALA A 65 20.06 -53.27 -21.17
C ALA A 65 21.03 -54.19 -20.40
N THR A 66 21.00 -54.11 -19.07
CA THR A 66 21.68 -55.08 -18.20
C THR A 66 20.77 -56.30 -18.05
N ASN A 67 21.17 -57.41 -18.66
CA ASN A 67 20.58 -58.73 -18.43
C ASN A 67 20.94 -59.18 -17.01
N THR A 68 20.16 -58.77 -16.02
CA THR A 68 20.20 -59.36 -14.68
C THR A 68 19.01 -60.30 -14.57
N ALA A 69 19.29 -61.61 -14.52
CA ALA A 69 18.30 -62.61 -14.17
C ALA A 69 17.76 -62.30 -12.77
N VAL A 70 16.49 -61.87 -12.70
CA VAL A 70 15.77 -61.71 -11.44
C VAL A 70 15.45 -63.10 -10.92
N ILE A 71 16.15 -63.51 -9.87
CA ILE A 71 15.82 -64.70 -9.10
C ILE A 71 14.53 -64.35 -8.34
N LEU A 72 13.44 -65.02 -8.70
CA LEU A 72 12.15 -64.87 -8.03
C LEU A 72 12.30 -65.32 -6.57
N PRO A 73 11.98 -64.49 -5.55
CA PRO A 73 11.88 -64.99 -4.20
C PRO A 73 10.70 -65.96 -4.14
N THR A 74 10.99 -67.20 -3.78
CA THR A 74 9.99 -68.22 -3.43
C THR A 74 8.97 -67.61 -2.48
N ALA A 75 7.70 -67.64 -2.86
CA ALA A 75 6.59 -67.22 -2.01
C ALA A 75 6.58 -68.08 -0.74
N THR A 76 7.12 -67.54 0.35
CA THR A 76 6.83 -68.04 1.69
C THR A 76 5.36 -67.72 1.96
N VAL A 77 4.56 -68.78 2.03
CA VAL A 77 3.16 -68.71 2.48
C VAL A 77 3.17 -68.09 3.88
N ALA A 78 2.81 -66.81 3.97
CA ALA A 78 2.53 -66.18 5.24
C ALA A 78 1.30 -66.89 5.82
N VAL A 79 1.51 -67.60 6.93
CA VAL A 79 0.44 -68.15 7.74
C VAL A 79 -0.40 -66.96 8.19
N ALA A 80 -1.64 -66.88 7.72
CA ALA A 80 -2.61 -65.90 8.18
C ALA A 80 -2.85 -66.13 9.68
N THR A 81 -2.18 -65.35 10.52
CA THR A 81 -2.56 -65.19 11.90
C THR A 81 -3.84 -64.34 11.91
N ASN A 82 -4.97 -65.02 12.11
CA ASN A 82 -6.26 -64.41 12.44
C ASN A 82 -6.18 -63.77 13.83
N THR A 83 -5.34 -62.75 14.00
CA THR A 83 -5.38 -61.88 15.16
C THR A 83 -6.65 -61.03 14.98
N PRO A 84 -7.68 -61.17 15.82
CA PRO A 84 -8.83 -60.29 15.75
C PRO A 84 -8.33 -58.85 15.89
N VAL A 85 -8.55 -58.03 14.86
CA VAL A 85 -8.39 -56.58 14.97
C VAL A 85 -9.29 -56.17 16.12
N LEU A 86 -8.70 -55.64 17.19
CA LEU A 86 -9.47 -55.10 18.31
C LEU A 86 -10.43 -54.07 17.73
N SER A 87 -11.71 -54.44 17.68
CA SER A 87 -12.80 -53.55 17.32
C SER A 87 -12.80 -52.43 18.35
N ALA A 88 -12.33 -51.25 17.94
CA ALA A 88 -12.35 -50.08 18.79
C ALA A 88 -13.78 -49.90 19.29
N THR A 89 -13.96 -49.81 20.61
CA THR A 89 -15.27 -49.57 21.22
C THR A 89 -15.85 -48.32 20.57
N PRO A 90 -17.03 -48.39 19.92
CA PRO A 90 -17.56 -47.26 19.19
C PRO A 90 -17.75 -46.06 20.13
N ILE A 91 -17.11 -44.93 19.81
CA ILE A 91 -17.24 -43.70 20.57
C ILE A 91 -18.53 -43.01 20.09
N CYS A 92 -19.45 -42.76 21.02
CA CYS A 92 -20.72 -42.07 20.73
C CYS A 92 -20.48 -40.67 20.17
N ASP A 93 -19.75 -39.83 20.91
CA ASP A 93 -19.52 -38.44 20.56
C ASP A 93 -18.06 -38.23 20.15
N GLN A 94 -17.81 -38.15 18.84
CA GLN A 94 -16.49 -37.89 18.28
C GLN A 94 -16.58 -37.02 17.04
N ALA A 95 -15.74 -35.99 16.98
CA ALA A 95 -15.61 -35.13 15.81
C ALA A 95 -14.26 -35.36 15.12
N GLN A 96 -14.20 -35.01 13.85
CA GLN A 96 -12.96 -34.84 13.08
C GLN A 96 -12.93 -33.43 12.49
N PHE A 97 -11.80 -32.76 12.64
CA PHE A 97 -11.51 -31.53 11.91
C PHE A 97 -11.18 -31.86 10.46
N VAL A 98 -11.88 -31.23 9.52
CA VAL A 98 -11.67 -31.45 8.08
C VAL A 98 -10.81 -30.34 7.50
N LYS A 99 -11.22 -29.07 7.66
CA LYS A 99 -10.48 -27.89 7.19
C LYS A 99 -11.08 -26.58 7.71
N ASP A 100 -10.30 -25.53 7.58
CA ASP A 100 -10.83 -24.16 7.54
C ASP A 100 -11.60 -23.92 6.24
N VAL A 101 -12.80 -23.35 6.36
CA VAL A 101 -13.64 -22.97 5.22
C VAL A 101 -13.47 -21.49 4.90
N THR A 102 -13.40 -20.64 5.93
CA THR A 102 -13.08 -19.22 5.80
C THR A 102 -11.91 -18.85 6.69
N ILE A 103 -11.29 -17.69 6.42
CA ILE A 103 -10.20 -17.10 7.20
C ILE A 103 -9.06 -18.11 7.45
N PRO A 104 -8.22 -18.40 6.46
CA PRO A 104 -7.01 -19.19 6.67
C PRO A 104 -6.15 -18.63 7.80
N ASP A 105 -5.35 -19.48 8.44
CA ASP A 105 -4.47 -19.04 9.52
C ASP A 105 -3.50 -17.97 9.05
N GLY A 106 -3.31 -16.94 9.88
CA GLY A 106 -2.45 -15.79 9.58
C GLY A 106 -3.10 -14.74 8.68
N THR A 107 -4.42 -14.83 8.41
CA THR A 107 -5.13 -13.79 7.65
C THR A 107 -4.98 -12.43 8.34
N LEU A 108 -4.53 -11.42 7.57
CA LEU A 108 -4.47 -10.03 8.03
C LEU A 108 -5.87 -9.43 8.11
N ILE A 109 -6.26 -8.94 9.29
CA ILE A 109 -7.55 -8.30 9.54
C ILE A 109 -7.31 -6.93 10.17
N ALA A 110 -8.01 -5.92 9.65
CA ALA A 110 -7.91 -4.57 10.19
C ALA A 110 -8.45 -4.51 11.64
N PRO A 111 -7.83 -3.70 12.53
CA PRO A 111 -8.25 -3.58 13.91
C PRO A 111 -9.75 -3.26 14.06
N GLY A 112 -10.42 -3.91 15.02
CA GLY A 112 -11.86 -3.70 15.29
C GLY A 112 -12.82 -4.27 14.25
N THR A 113 -12.32 -4.92 13.19
CA THR A 113 -13.18 -5.47 12.13
C THR A 113 -13.90 -6.74 12.59
N SER A 114 -15.20 -6.84 12.32
CA SER A 114 -15.94 -8.09 12.49
C SER A 114 -15.69 -9.05 11.33
N PHE A 115 -15.42 -10.32 11.64
CA PHE A 115 -15.18 -11.36 10.64
C PHE A 115 -15.82 -12.69 11.05
N LYS A 116 -16.26 -13.49 10.08
CA LYS A 116 -16.88 -14.80 10.31
C LYS A 116 -15.91 -15.92 9.94
N LYS A 117 -15.50 -16.69 10.95
CA LYS A 117 -14.72 -17.91 10.78
C LYS A 117 -15.66 -19.10 10.68
N THR A 118 -15.39 -19.97 9.70
CA THR A 118 -16.12 -21.21 9.48
C THR A 118 -15.11 -22.36 9.39
N TRP A 119 -15.38 -23.42 10.15
CA TRP A 119 -14.64 -24.67 10.08
C TRP A 119 -15.55 -25.78 9.57
N ARG A 120 -14.98 -26.70 8.81
CA ARG A 120 -15.66 -27.94 8.43
C ARG A 120 -15.29 -29.04 9.41
N LEU A 121 -16.30 -29.61 10.04
CA LEU A 121 -16.17 -30.76 10.95
C LEU A 121 -16.93 -31.95 10.39
N ARG A 122 -16.52 -33.15 10.78
CA ARG A 122 -17.23 -34.39 10.49
C ARG A 122 -17.63 -35.09 11.78
N ASN A 123 -18.87 -35.58 11.86
CA ASN A 123 -19.26 -36.49 12.92
C ASN A 123 -18.70 -37.89 12.63
N THR A 124 -17.70 -38.31 13.38
CA THR A 124 -17.11 -39.65 13.25
C THR A 124 -17.52 -40.59 14.38
N GLY A 125 -18.40 -40.13 15.27
CA GLY A 125 -19.00 -40.93 16.33
C GLY A 125 -20.21 -41.73 15.83
N THR A 126 -20.83 -42.47 16.75
CA THR A 126 -22.06 -43.24 16.46
C THR A 126 -23.34 -42.50 16.82
N CYS A 127 -23.26 -41.39 17.54
CA CYS A 127 -24.41 -40.61 17.98
C CYS A 127 -24.67 -39.41 17.06
N THR A 128 -25.94 -39.16 16.75
CA THR A 128 -26.36 -37.96 16.01
C THR A 128 -26.17 -36.73 16.89
N TRP A 129 -25.51 -35.69 16.38
CA TRP A 129 -25.40 -34.43 17.09
C TRP A 129 -26.74 -33.69 17.02
N SER A 130 -27.33 -33.41 18.19
CA SER A 130 -28.56 -32.63 18.34
C SER A 130 -28.45 -31.76 19.59
N GLY A 131 -28.56 -30.44 19.45
CA GLY A 131 -28.38 -29.49 20.56
C GLY A 131 -26.92 -29.25 20.97
N TYR A 132 -25.97 -29.51 20.06
CA TYR A 132 -24.55 -29.31 20.31
C TYR A 132 -24.20 -27.83 20.13
N THR A 133 -23.18 -27.37 20.84
CA THR A 133 -22.72 -25.98 20.74
C THR A 133 -21.21 -25.88 20.69
N LEU A 134 -20.70 -24.77 20.14
CA LEU A 134 -19.30 -24.41 20.25
C LEU A 134 -19.05 -23.72 21.59
N VAL A 135 -17.87 -23.94 22.14
CA VAL A 135 -17.40 -23.28 23.36
C VAL A 135 -15.96 -22.83 23.18
N PHE A 136 -15.67 -21.64 23.69
CA PHE A 136 -14.32 -21.13 23.80
C PHE A 136 -13.52 -21.99 24.81
N ASP A 137 -12.27 -22.32 24.47
CA ASP A 137 -11.39 -23.18 25.26
C ASP A 137 -10.24 -22.38 25.90
N LYS A 138 -9.44 -21.70 25.07
CA LYS A 138 -8.28 -20.91 25.51
C LYS A 138 -7.84 -19.90 24.43
N GLY A 139 -6.91 -19.03 24.80
CA GLY A 139 -6.39 -17.97 23.92
C GLY A 139 -7.23 -16.70 24.03
N GLU A 140 -7.55 -16.11 22.90
CA GLU A 140 -8.23 -14.82 22.82
C GLU A 140 -9.66 -14.98 22.31
N ALA A 141 -10.65 -14.55 23.10
CA ALA A 141 -12.06 -14.80 22.78
C ALA A 141 -12.60 -13.94 21.62
N MET A 142 -12.05 -12.73 21.45
CA MET A 142 -12.40 -11.79 20.36
C MET A 142 -13.91 -11.48 20.25
N SER A 143 -14.61 -11.29 21.38
CA SER A 143 -16.05 -11.00 21.46
C SER A 143 -16.92 -11.87 20.53
N PRO A 144 -16.99 -13.18 20.79
CA PRO A 144 -17.54 -14.13 19.82
C PRO A 144 -19.08 -14.16 19.83
N VAL A 145 -19.66 -14.32 18.65
CA VAL A 145 -21.09 -14.64 18.44
C VAL A 145 -21.15 -15.99 17.74
N ILE A 146 -21.72 -16.99 18.43
CA ILE A 146 -21.69 -18.39 18.01
C ILE A 146 -22.95 -18.73 17.22
N ASP A 147 -22.80 -19.29 16.04
CA ASP A 147 -23.93 -19.81 15.25
C ASP A 147 -24.39 -21.18 15.80
N PRO A 148 -25.70 -21.49 15.77
CA PRO A 148 -26.19 -22.78 16.19
C PRO A 148 -25.69 -23.91 15.27
N ILE A 149 -25.35 -25.05 15.85
CA ILE A 149 -24.98 -26.25 15.09
C ILE A 149 -26.27 -27.00 14.71
N PRO A 150 -26.51 -27.28 13.41
CA PRO A 150 -27.66 -28.07 12.99
C PRO A 150 -27.53 -29.53 13.45
N THR A 151 -28.55 -30.34 13.23
CA THR A 151 -28.46 -31.79 13.47
C THR A 151 -27.47 -32.43 12.49
N VAL A 152 -26.54 -33.26 13.00
CA VAL A 152 -25.49 -33.91 12.18
C VAL A 152 -25.46 -35.41 12.43
N ALA A 153 -25.81 -36.19 11.41
CA ALA A 153 -25.79 -37.65 11.48
C ALA A 153 -24.36 -38.22 11.53
N PRO A 154 -24.16 -39.44 12.07
CA PRO A 154 -22.90 -40.16 11.95
C PRO A 154 -22.39 -40.20 10.51
N GLY A 155 -21.11 -39.90 10.32
CA GLY A 155 -20.44 -39.85 9.02
C GLY A 155 -20.64 -38.55 8.23
N GLN A 156 -21.54 -37.66 8.64
CA GLN A 156 -21.86 -36.41 7.94
C GLN A 156 -20.87 -35.28 8.27
N GLU A 157 -20.60 -34.40 7.30
CA GLU A 157 -19.88 -33.15 7.50
C GLU A 157 -20.82 -31.97 7.77
N VAL A 158 -20.33 -30.98 8.52
CA VAL A 158 -21.03 -29.74 8.86
C VAL A 158 -20.05 -28.57 8.87
N ASP A 159 -20.52 -27.41 8.42
CA ASP A 159 -19.82 -26.15 8.55
C ASP A 159 -20.32 -25.43 9.81
N VAL A 160 -19.43 -25.22 10.78
CA VAL A 160 -19.73 -24.52 12.03
C VAL A 160 -19.03 -23.18 12.05
N SER A 161 -19.68 -22.15 12.58
CA SER A 161 -19.19 -20.78 12.47
C SER A 161 -19.24 -19.99 13.77
N VAL A 162 -18.29 -19.08 13.92
CA VAL A 162 -18.27 -18.04 14.95
C VAL A 162 -17.95 -16.70 14.27
N THR A 163 -18.73 -15.68 14.59
CA THR A 163 -18.41 -14.29 14.22
C THR A 163 -17.59 -13.67 15.35
N PHE A 164 -16.45 -13.11 15.01
CA PHE A 164 -15.50 -12.48 15.92
C PHE A 164 -15.37 -10.99 15.62
N THR A 165 -14.83 -10.23 16.57
CA THR A 165 -14.36 -8.87 16.37
C THR A 165 -12.85 -8.84 16.63
N ALA A 166 -12.07 -8.49 15.61
CA ALA A 166 -10.63 -8.35 15.72
C ALA A 166 -10.26 -7.35 16.81
N PRO A 167 -9.28 -7.66 17.69
CA PRO A 167 -8.74 -6.70 18.65
C PRO A 167 -8.30 -5.39 18.00
N THR A 168 -8.14 -4.33 18.81
CA THR A 168 -7.72 -3.01 18.31
C THR A 168 -6.20 -2.83 18.26
N THR A 169 -5.45 -3.74 18.87
CA THR A 169 -3.99 -3.68 18.94
C THR A 169 -3.39 -4.60 17.88
N ASN A 170 -2.30 -4.16 17.24
CA ASN A 170 -1.61 -4.97 16.26
C ASN A 170 -0.86 -6.11 16.94
N ASP A 171 -1.20 -7.35 16.63
CA ASP A 171 -0.52 -8.56 17.08
C ASP A 171 -1.03 -9.78 16.29
N THR A 172 -0.45 -10.95 16.53
CA THR A 172 -1.03 -12.23 16.14
C THR A 172 -1.92 -12.74 17.26
N TYR A 173 -3.16 -13.05 16.93
CA TYR A 173 -4.15 -13.52 17.89
C TYR A 173 -4.68 -14.88 17.51
N ARG A 174 -4.82 -15.75 18.51
CA ARG A 174 -5.34 -17.11 18.32
C ARG A 174 -6.46 -17.44 19.33
N SER A 175 -7.55 -18.01 18.82
CA SER A 175 -8.71 -18.41 19.59
C SER A 175 -8.98 -19.90 19.41
N TYR A 176 -8.97 -20.68 20.50
CA TYR A 176 -9.21 -22.13 20.47
C TYR A 176 -10.64 -22.47 20.88
N TRP A 177 -11.24 -23.42 20.17
CA TRP A 177 -12.66 -23.77 20.26
C TRP A 177 -12.84 -25.28 20.37
N ARG A 178 -13.88 -25.68 21.10
CA ARG A 178 -14.30 -27.08 21.26
C ARG A 178 -15.80 -27.19 21.01
N ILE A 179 -16.25 -28.41 20.71
CA ILE A 179 -17.68 -28.72 20.61
C ILE A 179 -18.14 -29.44 21.89
N ARG A 180 -19.31 -29.04 22.40
CA ARG A 180 -19.91 -29.52 23.64
C ARG A 180 -21.30 -30.09 23.35
N ASN A 181 -21.57 -31.29 23.87
CA ASN A 181 -22.88 -31.91 23.78
C ASN A 181 -23.88 -31.30 24.82
N PRO A 182 -25.19 -31.63 24.75
CA PRO A 182 -26.19 -31.10 25.68
C PRO A 182 -25.94 -31.44 27.16
N SER A 183 -25.24 -32.54 27.44
CA SER A 183 -24.85 -32.96 28.79
C SER A 183 -23.61 -32.24 29.33
N GLY A 184 -23.04 -31.32 28.55
CA GLY A 184 -21.86 -30.54 28.93
C GLY A 184 -20.52 -31.23 28.64
N VAL A 185 -20.51 -32.40 28.01
CA VAL A 185 -19.29 -33.15 27.69
C VAL A 185 -18.65 -32.57 26.43
N LEU A 186 -17.32 -32.36 26.49
CA LEU A 186 -16.52 -31.86 25.39
C LEU A 186 -16.04 -33.02 24.52
N LEU A 187 -16.24 -32.91 23.20
CA LEU A 187 -15.84 -33.98 22.29
C LEU A 187 -14.32 -33.97 22.08
N PRO A 188 -13.72 -35.15 21.84
CA PRO A 188 -12.46 -35.24 21.13
C PRO A 188 -12.64 -34.83 19.65
N VAL A 189 -11.62 -34.20 19.10
CA VAL A 189 -11.60 -33.72 17.70
C VAL A 189 -10.37 -34.29 17.00
N ALA A 190 -10.53 -35.40 16.28
CA ALA A 190 -9.46 -36.00 15.49
C ALA A 190 -8.96 -35.01 14.42
N GLY A 191 -7.64 -34.90 14.24
CA GLY A 191 -7.03 -33.92 13.33
C GLY A 191 -7.08 -32.47 13.81
N GLY A 192 -7.69 -32.20 14.97
CA GLY A 192 -7.64 -30.90 15.63
C GLY A 192 -6.37 -30.71 16.48
N ASN A 193 -6.16 -29.49 16.97
CA ASN A 193 -5.09 -29.16 17.91
C ASN A 193 -5.19 -30.05 19.17
N GLU A 194 -4.07 -30.73 19.48
CA GLU A 194 -3.97 -31.70 20.59
C GLU A 194 -5.05 -32.81 20.58
N GLY A 195 -5.71 -33.03 19.44
CA GLY A 195 -6.85 -33.95 19.32
C GLY A 195 -8.12 -33.52 20.07
N LYS A 196 -8.21 -32.25 20.49
CA LYS A 196 -9.26 -31.75 21.40
C LYS A 196 -9.99 -30.51 20.89
N SER A 197 -9.29 -29.63 20.18
CA SER A 197 -9.79 -28.32 19.76
C SER A 197 -9.44 -28.02 18.31
N PHE A 198 -10.03 -26.96 17.78
CA PHE A 198 -9.66 -26.32 16.53
C PHE A 198 -9.59 -24.81 16.79
N PHE A 199 -8.98 -24.05 15.90
CA PHE A 199 -8.69 -22.65 16.21
C PHE A 199 -8.85 -21.72 15.01
N VAL A 200 -8.86 -20.43 15.31
CA VAL A 200 -8.61 -19.37 14.33
C VAL A 200 -7.38 -18.62 14.75
N GLU A 201 -6.49 -18.36 13.79
CA GLU A 201 -5.37 -17.45 13.94
C GLU A 201 -5.49 -16.31 12.93
N ILE A 202 -5.41 -15.08 13.43
CA ILE A 202 -5.40 -13.86 12.61
C ILE A 202 -4.19 -13.02 12.97
N GLN A 203 -3.72 -12.25 12.01
CA GLN A 203 -2.86 -11.11 12.28
C GLN A 203 -3.73 -9.87 12.29
N VAL A 204 -3.73 -9.12 13.39
CA VAL A 204 -4.37 -7.81 13.43
C VAL A 204 -3.36 -6.76 13.00
N GLY A 205 -3.75 -5.97 12.02
CA GLY A 205 -2.93 -4.88 11.52
C GLY A 205 -3.50 -4.30 10.23
N VAL A 206 -2.83 -3.27 9.74
CA VAL A 206 -3.13 -2.64 8.46
C VAL A 206 -1.91 -2.73 7.56
N SER A 207 -2.13 -2.97 6.27
CA SER A 207 -1.08 -2.93 5.27
C SER A 207 -0.96 -1.51 4.71
N SER A 208 0.24 -0.94 4.78
CA SER A 208 0.58 0.31 4.12
C SER A 208 1.47 0.01 2.90
N SER A 209 1.16 0.63 1.76
CA SER A 209 2.07 0.66 0.61
C SER A 209 3.12 1.77 0.72
N GLY A 210 2.95 2.67 1.70
CA GLY A 210 3.75 3.86 1.90
C GLY A 210 3.59 4.89 0.79
N TYR A 211 4.21 6.05 1.01
CA TYR A 211 4.24 7.15 0.06
C TYR A 211 5.61 7.83 0.03
N ASP A 212 6.46 7.45 -0.92
CA ASP A 212 7.78 8.07 -1.10
C ASP A 212 7.68 9.34 -1.96
N PHE A 213 7.73 10.51 -1.31
CA PHE A 213 7.64 11.79 -2.01
C PHE A 213 8.83 12.06 -2.92
N TYR A 214 10.03 11.59 -2.56
CA TYR A 214 11.21 11.76 -3.42
C TYR A 214 10.97 11.10 -4.78
N THR A 215 10.57 9.83 -4.81
CA THR A 215 10.31 9.12 -6.08
C THR A 215 9.14 9.68 -6.87
N LYS A 216 8.17 10.29 -6.18
CA LYS A 216 6.96 10.87 -6.80
C LYS A 216 7.11 12.34 -7.18
N ALA A 217 8.22 12.99 -6.83
CA ALA A 217 8.44 14.41 -7.10
C ALA A 217 8.28 14.78 -8.59
N PRO A 218 8.69 13.97 -9.59
CA PRO A 218 8.45 14.27 -11.00
C PRO A 218 6.96 14.26 -11.40
N SER A 219 6.12 13.54 -10.65
CA SER A 219 4.66 13.46 -10.88
C SER A 219 3.88 14.52 -10.10
N ALA A 220 4.54 15.31 -9.25
CA ALA A 220 3.92 16.40 -8.52
C ALA A 220 3.75 17.64 -9.40
N ALA A 221 2.67 18.39 -9.18
CA ALA A 221 2.48 19.69 -9.78
C ALA A 221 3.23 20.75 -8.97
N TRP A 222 4.37 21.21 -9.47
CA TRP A 222 5.20 22.23 -8.84
C TRP A 222 4.80 23.64 -9.25
N ILE A 223 4.59 24.51 -8.25
CA ILE A 223 4.08 25.87 -8.43
C ILE A 223 4.79 26.80 -7.45
N SER A 224 5.21 27.98 -7.92
CA SER A 224 5.67 29.10 -7.11
C SER A 224 4.73 30.31 -7.23
N GLY A 225 5.08 31.41 -6.56
CA GLY A 225 4.39 32.69 -6.74
C GLY A 225 4.44 33.23 -8.18
N ALA A 226 5.37 32.75 -9.01
CA ALA A 226 5.48 33.11 -10.43
C ALA A 226 4.72 32.17 -11.39
N GLY A 227 4.14 31.06 -10.89
CA GLY A 227 3.40 30.10 -11.70
C GLY A 227 3.99 28.70 -11.67
N ASN A 228 3.72 27.92 -12.73
CA ASN A 228 4.12 26.51 -12.80
C ASN A 228 5.63 26.37 -12.99
N LEU A 229 6.22 25.39 -12.31
CA LEU A 229 7.64 25.04 -12.41
C LEU A 229 7.80 23.63 -13.02
N THR A 230 8.94 23.42 -13.68
CA THR A 230 9.31 22.10 -14.21
C THR A 230 10.25 21.40 -13.23
N PHE A 231 9.93 20.17 -12.85
CA PHE A 231 10.83 19.34 -12.06
C PHE A 231 12.13 19.08 -12.84
N GLY A 232 13.29 19.28 -12.21
CA GLY A 232 14.59 19.18 -12.87
C GLY A 232 14.91 20.35 -13.79
N GLY A 233 14.19 21.47 -13.69
CA GLY A 233 14.51 22.72 -14.37
C GLY A 233 15.85 23.32 -13.91
N PRO A 234 16.31 24.43 -14.53
CA PRO A 234 17.56 25.08 -14.14
C PRO A 234 17.56 25.52 -12.68
N ASP A 235 18.66 25.30 -11.96
CA ASP A 235 18.88 25.79 -10.58
C ASP A 235 19.22 27.28 -10.50
N THR A 236 19.03 27.99 -11.61
CA THR A 236 19.20 29.43 -11.76
C THR A 236 17.88 30.13 -12.08
N ASP A 237 16.76 29.40 -12.11
CA ASP A 237 15.44 29.98 -12.38
C ASP A 237 14.98 30.85 -11.20
N ALA A 238 14.88 32.16 -11.43
CA ALA A 238 14.43 33.12 -10.43
C ALA A 238 12.97 32.90 -10.00
N ASN A 239 12.19 32.13 -10.78
CA ASN A 239 10.83 31.74 -10.40
C ASN A 239 10.81 30.64 -9.33
N GLY A 240 11.97 30.08 -8.96
CA GLY A 240 12.10 28.93 -8.07
C GLY A 240 12.33 27.64 -8.86
N PHE A 241 12.80 26.59 -8.18
CA PHE A 241 13.12 25.32 -8.82
C PHE A 241 13.04 24.15 -7.85
N VAL A 242 13.00 22.95 -8.41
CA VAL A 242 12.96 21.69 -7.67
C VAL A 242 13.68 20.60 -8.43
N MET A 243 14.53 19.83 -7.76
CA MET A 243 15.25 18.71 -8.36
C MET A 243 15.88 17.76 -7.34
N TYR A 244 16.44 16.66 -7.83
CA TYR A 244 17.24 15.76 -7.02
C TYR A 244 18.64 16.32 -6.76
N ARG A 245 19.15 16.10 -5.54
CA ARG A 245 20.48 16.52 -5.09
C ARG A 245 21.23 15.44 -4.31
N ASP A 246 21.04 14.18 -4.69
CA ASP A 246 21.67 13.05 -4.01
C ASP A 246 23.18 13.20 -3.87
N GLY A 247 23.69 12.86 -2.69
CA GLY A 247 25.11 12.89 -2.37
C GLY A 247 25.70 14.30 -2.24
N LYS A 248 24.89 15.36 -2.32
CA LYS A 248 25.35 16.72 -2.02
C LYS A 248 25.49 16.92 -0.51
N LYS A 249 26.47 17.74 -0.14
CA LYS A 249 26.75 18.07 1.25
C LYS A 249 25.64 18.96 1.80
N LEU A 250 25.11 18.58 2.96
CA LEU A 250 24.10 19.34 3.71
C LEU A 250 24.77 20.18 4.80
N GLU A 251 24.01 21.05 5.43
CA GLU A 251 24.49 21.93 6.50
C GLU A 251 25.16 21.20 7.68
N ASP A 252 24.70 20.00 8.03
CA ASP A 252 25.28 19.15 9.07
C ASP A 252 26.56 18.41 8.63
N GLY A 253 27.02 18.70 7.41
CA GLY A 253 28.18 18.08 6.79
C GLY A 253 27.95 16.68 6.22
N THR A 254 26.74 16.12 6.37
CA THR A 254 26.40 14.80 5.79
C THR A 254 26.16 14.90 4.29
N SER A 255 26.15 13.76 3.60
CA SER A 255 25.87 13.68 2.15
C SER A 255 24.94 12.51 1.83
N PRO A 256 23.67 12.56 2.28
CA PRO A 256 22.75 11.45 2.12
C PRO A 256 22.28 11.27 0.67
N VAL A 257 21.60 10.16 0.42
CA VAL A 257 20.84 9.90 -0.81
C VAL A 257 19.35 10.20 -0.59
N LYS A 258 18.60 10.33 -1.68
CA LYS A 258 17.19 10.77 -1.67
C LYS A 258 17.01 12.18 -1.13
N ILE A 259 17.76 13.13 -1.71
CA ILE A 259 17.64 14.56 -1.40
C ILE A 259 16.78 15.21 -2.47
N LEU A 260 15.65 15.75 -2.07
CA LEU A 260 14.82 16.63 -2.89
C LEU A 260 15.12 18.08 -2.49
N GLU A 261 15.78 18.83 -3.38
CA GLU A 261 15.98 20.27 -3.19
C GLU A 261 14.79 21.03 -3.76
N THR A 262 14.33 22.02 -3.02
CA THR A 262 13.34 22.99 -3.42
C THR A 262 13.85 24.39 -3.11
N HIS A 263 13.86 25.28 -4.08
CA HIS A 263 14.17 26.68 -3.87
C HIS A 263 12.91 27.52 -4.13
N PRO A 264 12.46 28.33 -3.16
CA PRO A 264 11.34 29.24 -3.36
C PRO A 264 11.60 30.23 -4.51
N GLN A 265 10.55 30.90 -4.97
CA GLN A 265 10.73 32.03 -5.88
C GLN A 265 11.75 33.04 -5.29
N TRP A 266 12.65 33.56 -6.12
CA TRP A 266 13.76 34.42 -5.71
C TRP A 266 13.31 35.86 -5.39
N VAL A 267 12.40 35.98 -4.45
CA VAL A 267 11.83 37.21 -3.91
C VAL A 267 11.78 37.11 -2.40
N ASN A 268 11.60 38.24 -1.70
CA ASN A 268 11.33 38.19 -0.26
C ASN A 268 10.02 37.45 -0.01
N ASP A 269 10.05 36.52 0.95
CA ASP A 269 8.92 35.67 1.33
C ASP A 269 8.35 34.86 0.15
N GLY A 270 9.22 34.50 -0.81
CA GLY A 270 8.89 33.65 -1.94
C GLY A 270 8.43 32.27 -1.50
N VAL A 271 7.67 31.59 -2.36
CA VAL A 271 7.10 30.27 -2.07
C VAL A 271 7.36 29.30 -3.21
N ILE A 272 7.53 28.02 -2.86
CA ILE A 272 7.42 26.89 -3.76
C ILE A 272 6.56 25.81 -3.11
N THR A 273 5.67 25.19 -3.90
CA THR A 273 4.81 24.09 -3.48
C THR A 273 4.86 22.96 -4.48
N GLY A 274 4.81 21.72 -4.00
CA GLY A 274 4.66 20.53 -4.83
C GLY A 274 3.39 19.80 -4.42
N ARG A 275 2.36 19.81 -5.28
CA ARG A 275 1.13 19.03 -5.06
C ARG A 275 1.28 17.64 -5.64
N TYR A 276 1.26 16.64 -4.77
CA TYR A 276 1.45 15.25 -5.14
C TYR A 276 0.13 14.56 -5.53
N PRO A 277 0.17 13.47 -6.31
CA PRO A 277 -0.99 12.62 -6.54
C PRO A 277 -1.69 12.21 -5.24
N ALA A 278 -2.99 11.89 -5.34
CA ALA A 278 -3.77 11.50 -4.19
C ALA A 278 -3.24 10.21 -3.54
N TYR A 279 -3.31 10.16 -2.21
CA TYR A 279 -2.92 9.02 -1.38
C TYR A 279 -3.97 8.77 -0.31
N THR A 280 -4.30 7.49 -0.07
CA THR A 280 -5.18 7.08 1.02
C THR A 280 -4.33 6.75 2.23
N VAL A 281 -4.44 7.56 3.28
CA VAL A 281 -3.66 7.38 4.51
C VAL A 281 -4.16 6.13 5.24
N VAL A 282 -3.23 5.26 5.57
CA VAL A 282 -3.46 4.06 6.38
C VAL A 282 -3.28 4.40 7.85
N SER A 283 -4.08 3.77 8.71
CA SER A 283 -3.98 3.99 10.17
C SER A 283 -2.56 3.69 10.68
N GLY A 284 -2.03 4.56 11.55
CA GLY A 284 -0.69 4.40 12.12
C GLY A 284 0.43 4.87 11.18
N GLU A 285 0.13 5.46 10.03
CA GLU A 285 1.15 6.09 9.20
C GLU A 285 1.60 7.43 9.74
N HIS A 286 2.88 7.70 9.57
CA HIS A 286 3.55 8.92 9.92
C HIS A 286 4.21 9.53 8.68
N PHE A 287 4.22 10.85 8.59
CA PHE A 287 5.12 11.57 7.69
C PHE A 287 6.48 11.71 8.34
N THR A 288 7.51 11.25 7.66
CA THR A 288 8.90 11.34 8.12
C THR A 288 9.78 12.01 7.08
N ALA A 289 10.71 12.86 7.53
CA ALA A 289 11.70 13.53 6.68
C ALA A 289 12.84 14.06 7.54
N ARG A 290 13.97 14.42 6.92
CA ARG A 290 14.86 15.44 7.51
C ARG A 290 14.82 16.69 6.65
N ILE A 291 14.75 17.85 7.29
CA ILE A 291 14.65 19.15 6.63
C ILE A 291 15.83 20.05 7.04
N GLY A 292 16.19 20.97 6.16
CA GLY A 292 17.35 21.86 6.34
C GLY A 292 17.83 22.39 5.01
N PHE A 293 19.12 22.68 4.88
CA PHE A 293 19.71 23.33 3.70
C PHE A 293 20.89 22.55 3.10
N LEU A 294 21.13 22.74 1.80
CA LEU A 294 22.40 22.39 1.18
C LEU A 294 23.52 23.25 1.78
N ALA A 295 24.70 22.65 2.00
CA ALA A 295 25.90 23.43 2.30
C ALA A 295 26.36 24.21 1.06
N LEU A 296 26.93 25.39 1.30
CA LEU A 296 27.63 26.18 0.30
C LEU A 296 28.83 25.42 -0.27
N SER A 297 29.34 25.88 -1.41
CA SER A 297 30.50 25.27 -2.08
C SER A 297 31.78 25.30 -1.23
N ASP A 298 31.90 26.25 -0.31
CA ASP A 298 33.00 26.34 0.67
C ASP A 298 32.80 25.42 1.88
N GLY A 299 31.67 24.69 1.93
CA GLY A 299 31.30 23.76 2.98
C GLY A 299 30.67 24.41 4.21
N THR A 300 30.44 25.73 4.19
CA THR A 300 29.69 26.44 5.25
C THR A 300 28.18 26.30 5.03
N CYS A 301 27.41 26.58 6.08
CA CYS A 301 25.96 26.52 6.03
C CYS A 301 25.37 27.61 5.11
N GLY A 302 25.78 28.86 5.34
CA GLY A 302 25.16 30.03 4.72
C GLY A 302 24.18 30.73 5.67
N THR A 303 23.21 31.44 5.10
CA THR A 303 22.21 32.25 5.81
C THR A 303 20.78 31.86 5.45
N GLY A 304 20.56 30.60 5.05
CA GLY A 304 19.23 30.08 4.73
C GLY A 304 18.27 30.24 5.92
N ASN A 305 17.03 30.64 5.64
CA ASN A 305 15.99 30.84 6.63
C ASN A 305 14.62 30.66 5.97
N ALA A 306 14.00 29.52 6.21
CA ALA A 306 12.80 29.11 5.50
C ALA A 306 11.79 28.39 6.42
N LYS A 307 10.53 28.40 6.01
CA LYS A 307 9.44 27.66 6.64
C LYS A 307 9.09 26.48 5.76
N PHE A 308 9.28 25.29 6.29
CA PHE A 308 8.86 24.03 5.69
C PHE A 308 7.45 23.72 6.15
N GLN A 309 6.60 23.28 5.23
CA GLN A 309 5.23 22.87 5.55
C GLN A 309 4.88 21.54 4.91
N LEU A 310 4.18 20.71 5.68
CA LEU A 310 3.31 19.68 5.13
C LEU A 310 1.88 20.22 5.17
N ASN A 311 1.24 20.22 4.01
CA ASN A 311 -0.15 20.59 3.82
C ASN A 311 -0.87 19.46 3.07
N TYR A 312 -2.18 19.49 3.00
CA TYR A 312 -2.94 18.52 2.20
C TYR A 312 -4.17 19.17 1.56
N ARG A 313 -4.65 18.57 0.47
CA ARG A 313 -5.94 18.94 -0.14
C ARG A 313 -6.95 17.83 0.05
N GLU A 314 -8.14 18.23 0.47
CA GLU A 314 -9.31 17.37 0.60
C GLU A 314 -10.49 18.08 -0.09
N GLY A 315 -11.13 17.41 -1.05
CA GLY A 315 -12.18 18.05 -1.87
C GLY A 315 -11.71 19.31 -2.60
N GLY A 316 -10.44 19.36 -3.03
CA GLY A 316 -9.82 20.50 -3.71
C GLY A 316 -9.44 21.68 -2.80
N THR A 317 -9.79 21.65 -1.52
CA THR A 317 -9.46 22.71 -0.56
C THR A 317 -8.11 22.44 0.09
N LEU A 318 -7.18 23.40 0.03
CA LEU A 318 -5.89 23.30 0.73
C LEU A 318 -6.09 23.52 2.23
N LYS A 319 -5.52 22.62 3.04
CA LYS A 319 -5.55 22.67 4.50
C LYS A 319 -4.12 22.61 5.03
N PRO A 320 -3.71 23.55 5.90
CA PRO A 320 -2.43 23.46 6.57
C PRO A 320 -2.42 22.26 7.51
N PHE A 321 -1.28 21.59 7.64
CA PHE A 321 -1.15 20.48 8.60
C PHE A 321 -0.06 20.75 9.63
N LYS A 322 1.16 21.01 9.19
CA LYS A 322 2.26 21.36 10.09
C LYS A 322 3.28 22.27 9.40
N GLU A 323 3.87 23.18 10.17
CA GLU A 323 4.95 24.06 9.77
C GLU A 323 6.15 23.87 10.72
N TRP A 324 7.35 23.97 10.15
CA TRP A 324 8.63 24.01 10.85
C TRP A 324 9.45 25.18 10.29
N THR A 325 10.02 26.00 11.17
CA THR A 325 10.93 27.09 10.76
C THR A 325 12.35 26.61 10.96
N GLU A 326 13.13 26.63 9.89
CA GLU A 326 14.52 26.22 9.88
C GLU A 326 15.41 27.41 9.50
N THR A 327 16.51 27.54 10.20
CA THR A 327 17.61 28.44 9.85
C THR A 327 18.86 27.61 9.66
N CYS A 328 19.71 28.01 8.73
CA CYS A 328 20.97 27.33 8.52
C CYS A 328 21.87 27.47 9.76
N ASP A 329 21.90 26.45 10.60
CA ASP A 329 22.58 26.44 11.89
C ASP A 329 23.59 25.29 12.04
N GLY A 330 23.76 24.50 10.98
CA GLY A 330 24.66 23.35 10.94
C GLY A 330 24.02 22.07 11.48
N ASN A 331 22.71 22.06 11.74
CA ASN A 331 21.95 20.88 12.14
C ASN A 331 20.76 20.68 11.21
N MET A 332 20.43 19.42 10.95
CA MET A 332 19.23 19.05 10.21
C MET A 332 18.12 18.69 11.20
N ASN A 333 16.91 19.21 10.99
CA ASN A 333 15.75 18.82 11.80
C ASN A 333 15.16 17.50 11.30
N THR A 334 14.86 16.57 12.21
CA THR A 334 14.25 15.28 11.90
C THR A 334 12.78 15.32 12.27
N ILE A 335 11.93 15.09 11.27
CA ILE A 335 10.49 15.15 11.37
C ILE A 335 9.93 13.73 11.50
N ASP A 336 9.06 13.56 12.47
CA ASP A 336 8.15 12.43 12.61
C ASP A 336 6.78 12.98 13.03
N LEU A 337 5.81 12.90 12.12
CA LEU A 337 4.50 13.52 12.24
C LEU A 337 3.39 12.48 12.05
N ASP A 338 2.67 12.18 13.12
CA ASP A 338 1.50 11.29 13.12
C ASP A 338 0.38 11.79 12.18
N LEU A 339 -0.10 10.92 11.29
CA LEU A 339 -1.18 11.20 10.33
C LEU A 339 -2.52 10.59 10.76
N SER A 340 -2.67 10.17 12.01
CA SER A 340 -3.90 9.55 12.54
C SER A 340 -5.18 10.33 12.23
N SER A 341 -5.15 11.67 12.27
CA SER A 341 -6.28 12.55 11.91
C SER A 341 -6.72 12.48 10.43
N LEU A 342 -5.87 11.90 9.57
CA LEU A 342 -6.11 11.67 8.15
C LEU A 342 -6.36 10.19 7.82
N ALA A 343 -6.28 9.27 8.80
CA ALA A 343 -6.47 7.84 8.55
C ALA A 343 -7.80 7.53 7.84
N GLY A 344 -7.73 6.72 6.79
CA GLY A 344 -8.85 6.35 5.93
C GLY A 344 -9.26 7.41 4.90
N LYS A 345 -8.66 8.61 4.92
CA LYS A 345 -8.96 9.67 3.96
C LYS A 345 -8.03 9.59 2.75
N THR A 346 -8.58 9.90 1.58
CA THR A 346 -7.81 10.10 0.35
C THR A 346 -7.55 11.58 0.14
N VAL A 347 -6.29 12.00 0.21
CA VAL A 347 -5.87 13.40 0.13
C VAL A 347 -4.70 13.60 -0.83
N GLU A 348 -4.56 14.79 -1.39
CA GLU A 348 -3.34 15.18 -2.12
C GLU A 348 -2.40 15.90 -1.14
N PHE A 349 -1.25 15.31 -0.81
CA PHE A 349 -0.26 15.99 0.02
C PHE A 349 0.44 17.10 -0.75
N VAL A 350 0.80 18.18 -0.05
CA VAL A 350 1.50 19.33 -0.59
C VAL A 350 2.71 19.61 0.30
N LEU A 351 3.91 19.38 -0.23
CA LEU A 351 5.13 19.90 0.39
C LEU A 351 5.29 21.36 -0.02
N ALA A 352 5.61 22.23 0.93
CA ALA A 352 5.85 23.64 0.65
C ALA A 352 7.07 24.17 1.40
N VAL A 353 7.81 25.07 0.75
CA VAL A 353 8.86 25.86 1.36
C VAL A 353 8.57 27.32 1.09
N LEU A 354 8.57 28.13 2.15
CA LEU A 354 8.42 29.57 2.08
C LEU A 354 9.72 30.19 2.59
N ALA A 355 10.29 31.13 1.86
CA ALA A 355 11.36 31.96 2.37
C ALA A 355 10.85 32.75 3.59
N ASN A 356 11.71 32.97 4.57
CA ASN A 356 11.40 33.77 5.77
C ASN A 356 12.27 35.03 5.73
N GLY A 357 11.90 35.95 4.84
CA GLY A 357 12.77 37.02 4.36
C GLY A 357 13.36 36.70 2.99
N SER A 358 14.67 36.93 2.82
CA SER A 358 15.36 36.75 1.54
C SER A 358 15.52 35.28 1.17
N ALA A 359 15.07 34.90 -0.03
CA ALA A 359 15.24 33.54 -0.57
C ALA A 359 16.66 33.21 -1.04
N GLY A 360 17.61 34.15 -1.01
CA GLY A 360 18.88 34.03 -1.75
C GLY A 360 19.84 32.92 -1.34
N GLN A 361 19.61 32.27 -0.19
CA GLN A 361 20.36 31.10 0.25
C GLN A 361 19.43 29.97 0.74
N ASP A 362 18.17 30.00 0.32
CA ASP A 362 17.16 29.01 0.72
C ASP A 362 17.21 27.79 -0.21
N TRP A 363 18.38 27.15 -0.31
CA TRP A 363 18.55 25.83 -0.93
C TRP A 363 17.99 24.74 -0.01
N ALA A 364 16.70 24.85 0.25
CA ALA A 364 15.97 24.01 1.19
C ALA A 364 15.88 22.57 0.67
N VAL A 365 16.10 21.61 1.56
CA VAL A 365 16.10 20.20 1.22
C VAL A 365 15.12 19.40 2.07
N TRP A 366 14.53 18.40 1.43
CA TRP A 366 13.80 17.32 2.05
C TRP A 366 14.61 16.03 1.84
N VAL A 367 15.10 15.43 2.91
CA VAL A 367 15.83 14.16 2.87
C VAL A 367 14.88 13.03 3.22
N LYS A 368 14.74 12.07 2.30
CA LYS A 368 13.83 10.91 2.42
C LYS A 368 12.40 11.29 2.90
N PRO A 369 11.74 12.30 2.32
CA PRO A 369 10.36 12.61 2.68
C PRO A 369 9.46 11.43 2.30
N GLN A 370 8.78 10.83 3.28
CA GLN A 370 7.91 9.68 3.04
C GLN A 370 6.75 9.59 4.05
N ILE A 371 5.71 8.86 3.65
CA ILE A 371 4.68 8.33 4.56
C ILE A 371 4.90 6.83 4.71
N ALA A 372 4.96 6.34 5.93
CA ALA A 372 5.05 4.92 6.22
C ALA A 372 4.52 4.64 7.64
N ILE A 373 4.21 3.39 7.94
CA ILE A 373 4.06 2.95 9.33
C ILE A 373 5.47 2.90 9.94
N PRO A 374 5.72 3.54 11.10
CA PRO A 374 7.04 3.58 11.76
C PRO A 374 7.65 2.21 12.09
#